data_AF-A0A7W0UF36-F1
#
_entry.id   AF-A0A7W0UF36-F1
#
_cell.length_a   1.000
_cell.length_b   1.000
_cell.length_c   1.000
_cell.angle_alpha   90.00
_cell.angle_beta   90.00
_cell.angle_gamma   90.00
#
_symmetry.space_group_name_H-M   'P 1'
#
loop_
_entity.id
_entity.type
_entity.pdbx_description
1 polymer ?
#
loop_
_entity_poly.entity_id
_entity_poly.type
_entity_poly.pdbx_seq_one_letter_code
_entity_poly.pdbx_strand_id
1 'polypeptide(L)'
;RLHDCLRQLARRPFPDGVYRDEAGEVRLVVQTMNWDAYVHLAFDEIRMAGAGSPQVSRRLKAALTDLRSIALPDRVPILDHQLELLEAATTSAMDDERDARMALREDREGIGVAAGLEPTHTA
;
A
#
# COMPACT_ATOMS: atom_id res chain seq x y z
N ARG A 1 0.76 -8.07 7.04
CA ARG A 1 -0.21 -8.88 6.26
C ARG A 1 -0.77 -8.13 5.07
N LEU A 2 -1.51 -7.01 5.22
CA LEU A 2 -2.01 -6.23 4.06
C LEU A 2 -0.89 -5.77 3.10
N HIS A 3 0.14 -5.15 3.65
CA HIS A 3 1.33 -4.73 2.91
C HIS A 3 1.99 -5.89 2.12
N ASP A 4 2.15 -7.05 2.77
CA ASP A 4 2.78 -8.23 2.16
C ASP A 4 1.96 -8.79 0.99
N CYS A 5 0.62 -8.74 1.09
CA CYS A 5 -0.27 -9.11 -0.01
C CYS A 5 -0.09 -8.16 -1.20
N LEU A 6 -0.05 -6.85 -0.95
CA LEU A 6 0.18 -5.87 -2.01
C LEU A 6 1.56 -6.02 -2.67
N ARG A 7 2.61 -6.38 -1.91
CA ARG A 7 3.93 -6.65 -2.48
C ARG A 7 3.88 -7.79 -3.49
N GLN A 8 3.13 -8.85 -3.20
CA GLN A 8 2.94 -9.97 -4.15
C GLN A 8 2.15 -9.53 -5.39
N LEU A 9 1.13 -8.71 -5.20
CA LEU A 9 0.31 -8.20 -6.28
C LEU A 9 1.04 -7.20 -7.16
N ALA A 10 1.95 -6.37 -6.62
CA ALA A 10 2.62 -5.25 -7.29
C ALA A 10 3.33 -5.61 -8.59
N ARG A 11 3.74 -6.88 -8.77
CA ARG A 11 4.40 -7.38 -9.98
C ARG A 11 3.63 -8.48 -10.73
N ARG A 12 2.50 -8.94 -10.18
CA ARG A 12 1.71 -10.03 -10.75
C ARG A 12 0.85 -9.53 -11.92
N PRO A 13 0.75 -10.24 -13.05
CA PRO A 13 -0.23 -9.93 -14.09
C PRO A 13 -1.65 -10.16 -13.57
N PHE A 14 -2.57 -9.28 -13.95
CA PHE A 14 -3.98 -9.38 -13.58
C PHE A 14 -4.76 -9.87 -14.80
N PRO A 15 -5.77 -10.73 -14.60
CA PRO A 15 -6.69 -11.06 -15.69
C PRO A 15 -7.46 -9.80 -16.11
N ASP A 16 -7.59 -9.62 -17.43
CA ASP A 16 -8.38 -8.55 -18.05
C ASP A 16 -9.90 -8.77 -17.89
N GLY A 17 -10.29 -9.94 -17.38
CA GLY A 17 -11.69 -10.32 -17.16
C GLY A 17 -12.42 -10.72 -18.44
N VAL A 18 -11.73 -10.84 -19.57
CA VAL A 18 -12.32 -11.18 -20.86
C VAL A 18 -12.00 -12.63 -21.22
N TYR A 19 -13.03 -13.46 -21.33
CA TYR A 19 -12.90 -14.87 -21.69
C TYR A 19 -13.44 -15.11 -23.09
N ARG A 20 -12.65 -15.82 -23.89
CA ARG A 20 -12.91 -16.13 -25.30
C ARG A 20 -13.07 -17.62 -25.51
N ASP A 21 -13.87 -18.00 -26.50
CA ASP A 21 -13.95 -19.40 -26.95
C ASP A 21 -12.79 -19.77 -27.90
N GLU A 22 -12.84 -21.00 -28.43
CA GLU A 22 -11.85 -21.53 -29.38
C GLU A 22 -11.80 -20.76 -30.71
N ALA A 23 -12.88 -20.05 -31.07
CA ALA A 23 -12.93 -19.20 -32.27
C ALA A 23 -12.43 -17.76 -31.99
N GLY A 24 -12.10 -17.43 -30.73
CA GLY A 24 -11.65 -16.10 -30.32
C GLY A 24 -12.78 -15.13 -29.96
N GLU A 25 -14.03 -15.58 -30.00
CA GLU A 25 -15.20 -14.75 -29.70
C GLU A 25 -15.38 -14.56 -28.20
N VAL A 26 -15.69 -13.33 -27.77
CA VAL A 26 -15.90 -13.01 -26.34
C VAL A 26 -17.18 -13.71 -25.87
N ARG A 27 -17.06 -14.57 -24.86
CA ARG A 27 -18.19 -15.30 -24.26
C ARG A 27 -18.56 -14.83 -22.87
N LEU A 28 -17.62 -14.24 -22.14
CA LEU A 28 -17.84 -13.74 -20.79
C LEU A 28 -16.93 -12.55 -20.52
N VAL A 29 -17.52 -11.51 -19.93
CA VAL A 29 -16.79 -10.39 -19.33
C VAL A 29 -17.13 -10.37 -17.85
N VAL A 30 -16.10 -10.47 -17.00
CA VAL A 30 -16.26 -10.32 -15.55
C VAL A 30 -15.55 -9.06 -15.09
N GLN A 31 -16.16 -8.36 -14.13
CA GLN A 31 -15.51 -7.25 -13.48
C GLN A 31 -14.39 -7.79 -12.58
N THR A 32 -13.15 -7.42 -12.87
CA THR A 32 -11.98 -7.74 -12.04
C THR A 32 -11.51 -6.48 -11.32
N MET A 33 -11.02 -6.63 -10.09
CA MET A 33 -10.29 -5.54 -9.44
C MET A 33 -8.93 -5.38 -10.14
N ASN A 34 -8.65 -4.18 -10.61
CA ASN A 34 -7.33 -3.80 -11.08
C ASN A 34 -6.42 -3.41 -9.90
N TRP A 35 -5.14 -3.17 -10.20
CA TRP A 35 -4.15 -2.77 -9.22
C TRP A 35 -4.58 -1.53 -8.41
N ASP A 36 -5.02 -0.47 -9.09
CA ASP A 36 -5.41 0.80 -8.47
C ASP A 36 -6.55 0.60 -7.48
N ALA A 37 -7.54 -0.23 -7.82
CA ALA A 37 -8.65 -0.55 -6.93
C ALA A 37 -8.17 -1.27 -5.66
N TYR A 38 -7.15 -2.14 -5.74
CA TYR A 38 -6.55 -2.75 -4.55
C TYR A 38 -5.77 -1.74 -3.70
N VAL A 39 -5.08 -0.78 -4.33
CA VAL A 39 -4.36 0.28 -3.62
C VAL A 39 -5.35 1.19 -2.89
N HIS A 40 -6.43 1.62 -3.55
CA HIS A 40 -7.52 2.38 -2.92
C HIS A 40 -8.12 1.62 -1.72
N LEU A 41 -8.52 0.37 -1.94
CA LEU A 41 -9.08 -0.48 -0.89
C LEU A 41 -8.14 -0.63 0.31
N ALA A 42 -6.84 -0.70 0.07
CA ALA A 42 -5.86 -0.90 1.12
C ALA A 42 -5.55 0.35 1.94
N PHE A 43 -5.59 1.54 1.34
CA PHE A 43 -4.99 2.74 1.95
C PHE A 43 -5.99 3.84 2.27
N ASP A 44 -7.07 4.02 1.51
CA ASP A 44 -7.89 5.23 1.65
C ASP A 44 -8.55 5.34 3.02
N GLU A 45 -9.24 4.30 3.48
CA GLU A 45 -9.92 4.33 4.78
C GLU A 45 -8.93 4.44 5.94
N ILE A 46 -7.79 3.72 5.86
CA ILE A 46 -6.76 3.76 6.91
C ILE A 46 -6.13 5.16 6.98
N ARG A 47 -5.86 5.78 5.83
CA ARG A 47 -5.34 7.15 5.75
C ARG A 47 -6.33 8.14 6.35
N MET A 48 -7.61 8.06 5.97
CA MET A 48 -8.64 8.99 6.46
C MET A 48 -8.87 8.83 7.97
N ALA A 49 -8.97 7.60 8.48
CA ALA A 49 -9.16 7.34 9.91
C ALA A 49 -7.90 7.60 10.74
N GLY A 50 -6.72 7.46 10.15
CA GLY A 50 -5.43 7.51 10.82
C GLY A 50 -4.68 8.84 10.72
N ALA A 51 -5.22 9.86 10.05
CA ALA A 51 -4.50 11.10 9.73
C ALA A 51 -3.90 11.81 10.96
N GLY A 52 -4.59 11.80 12.10
CA GLY A 52 -4.11 12.38 13.37
C GLY A 52 -3.19 11.46 14.19
N SER A 53 -2.85 10.28 13.70
CA SER A 53 -1.98 9.33 14.40
C SER A 53 -0.59 9.29 13.73
N PRO A 54 0.45 9.86 14.37
CA PRO A 54 1.81 9.84 13.81
C PRO A 54 2.26 8.44 13.43
N GLN A 55 1.99 7.44 14.28
CA GLN A 55 2.43 6.08 14.05
C GLN A 55 1.74 5.43 12.83
N VAL A 56 0.49 5.78 12.55
CA VAL A 56 -0.22 5.28 11.37
C VAL A 56 0.38 5.90 10.11
N SER A 57 0.56 7.23 10.08
CA SER A 57 1.15 7.91 8.92
C SER A 57 2.55 7.40 8.59
N ARG A 58 3.39 7.19 9.60
CA ARG A 58 4.76 6.63 9.41
C ARG A 58 4.75 5.25 8.78
N ARG A 59 3.81 4.38 9.19
CA ARG A 59 3.66 3.01 8.66
C ARG A 59 3.08 3.00 7.26
N LEU A 60 2.10 3.88 6.97
CA LEU A 60 1.55 4.02 5.62
C LEU A 60 2.62 4.54 4.66
N LYS A 61 3.42 5.54 5.07
CA LYS A 61 4.54 6.07 4.27
C LYS A 61 5.55 4.96 3.95
N ALA A 62 5.96 4.19 4.96
CA ALA A 62 6.88 3.07 4.76
C ALA A 62 6.34 2.01 3.79
N ALA A 63 5.07 1.61 3.94
CA ALA A 63 4.44 0.63 3.05
C ALA A 63 4.31 1.14 1.61
N LEU A 64 3.89 2.40 1.42
CA LEU A 64 3.75 2.99 0.09
C LEU A 64 5.11 3.18 -0.60
N THR A 65 6.13 3.68 0.11
CA THR A 65 7.49 3.80 -0.45
C THR A 65 8.06 2.43 -0.84
N ASP A 66 7.86 1.43 0.00
CA ASP A 66 8.33 0.07 -0.28
C ASP A 66 7.64 -0.52 -1.51
N LEU A 67 6.31 -0.43 -1.61
CA LEU A 67 5.57 -0.86 -2.80
C LEU A 67 6.03 -0.13 -4.06
N ARG A 68 6.25 1.19 -3.96
CA ARG A 68 6.75 2.01 -5.07
C ARG A 68 8.09 1.52 -5.60
N SER A 69 8.96 1.02 -4.72
CA SER A 69 10.29 0.52 -5.10
C SER A 69 10.26 -0.79 -5.90
N ILE A 70 9.18 -1.56 -5.81
CA ILE A 70 9.06 -2.88 -6.44
C ILE A 70 7.97 -2.98 -7.52
N ALA A 71 7.06 -2.00 -7.60
CA ALA A 71 5.95 -2.00 -8.53
C ALA A 71 6.41 -1.87 -9.98
N LEU A 72 5.61 -2.41 -10.91
CA LEU A 72 5.80 -2.14 -12.34
C LEU A 72 5.61 -0.65 -12.64
N PRO A 73 6.25 -0.09 -13.69
CA PRO A 73 6.17 1.33 -14.00
C PRO A 73 4.74 1.89 -14.06
N ASP A 74 3.82 1.19 -14.74
CA ASP A 74 2.42 1.63 -14.89
C ASP A 74 1.61 1.60 -13.59
N ARG A 75 2.18 1.05 -12.52
CA ARG A 75 1.55 0.91 -11.19
C ARG A 75 2.06 1.90 -10.16
N VAL A 76 3.13 2.62 -10.50
CA VAL A 76 3.72 3.67 -9.67
C VAL A 76 2.79 4.89 -9.51
N PRO A 77 2.06 5.37 -10.53
CA PRO A 77 1.28 6.59 -10.41
C PRO A 77 0.27 6.60 -9.25
N ILE A 78 -0.45 5.50 -9.03
CA ILE A 78 -1.42 5.42 -7.92
C ILE A 78 -0.73 5.40 -6.54
N LEU A 79 0.49 4.86 -6.45
CA LEU A 79 1.26 4.86 -5.21
C LEU A 79 1.79 6.27 -4.90
N ASP A 80 2.24 7.00 -5.93
CA ASP A 80 2.64 8.41 -5.81
C ASP A 80 1.47 9.27 -5.36
N HIS A 81 0.29 9.07 -5.95
CA HIS A 81 -0.91 9.77 -5.53
C HIS A 81 -1.29 9.50 -4.06
N GLN A 82 -1.21 8.24 -3.60
CA GLN A 82 -1.48 7.92 -2.19
C GLN A 82 -0.44 8.52 -1.24
N LEU A 83 0.83 8.62 -1.65
CA LEU A 83 1.87 9.30 -0.87
C LEU A 83 1.57 10.80 -0.72
N GLU A 84 1.09 11.46 -1.78
CA GLU A 84 0.66 12.86 -1.76
C GLU A 84 -0.55 13.06 -0.84
N LEU A 85 -1.57 12.21 -0.97
CA LEU A 85 -2.77 12.27 -0.12
C LEU A 85 -2.43 12.04 1.36
N LEU A 86 -1.48 11.15 1.66
CA LEU A 86 -1.01 10.91 3.02
C LEU A 86 -0.30 12.13 3.61
N GLU A 87 0.54 12.79 2.82
CA GLU A 87 1.26 14.00 3.22
C GLU A 87 0.30 15.16 3.51
N ALA A 88 -0.67 15.37 2.62
CA ALA A 88 -1.71 16.37 2.80
C ALA A 88 -2.56 16.09 4.04
N ALA A 89 -3.01 14.85 4.23
CA ALA A 89 -3.84 14.46 5.38
C ALA A 89 -3.08 14.61 6.71
N THR A 90 -1.81 14.18 6.76
CA THR A 90 -0.99 14.27 7.98
C THR A 90 -0.69 15.72 8.35
N THR A 91 -0.34 16.54 7.36
CA THR A 91 -0.09 17.98 7.58
C THR A 91 -1.35 18.69 8.05
N SER A 92 -2.51 18.36 7.49
CA SER A 92 -3.78 18.96 7.90
C SER A 92 -4.25 18.54 9.30
N ALA A 93 -3.82 17.37 9.80
CA ALA A 93 -4.29 16.82 11.05
C ALA A 93 -3.42 17.18 12.27
N MET A 94 -2.27 17.83 12.05
CA MET A 94 -1.31 18.16 13.11
C MET A 94 -1.13 19.68 13.20
N ASP A 95 -1.25 20.21 14.42
CA ASP A 95 -1.11 21.65 14.68
C ASP A 95 0.36 22.12 14.57
N ASP A 96 1.32 21.27 14.92
CA ASP A 96 2.75 21.56 14.85
C ASP A 96 3.40 20.93 13.62
N GLU A 97 4.03 21.75 12.79
CA GLU A 97 4.76 21.31 11.60
C GLU A 97 5.92 20.34 11.92
N ARG A 98 6.52 20.45 13.11
CA ARG A 98 7.56 19.51 13.58
C ARG A 98 6.99 18.11 13.79
N ASP A 99 5.78 18.03 14.31
CA ASP A 99 5.08 16.76 14.53
C ASP A 99 4.65 16.16 13.19
N ALA A 100 4.14 16.98 12.27
CA ALA A 100 3.84 16.56 10.90
C ALA A 100 5.07 15.97 10.19
N ARG A 101 6.22 16.67 10.26
CA ARG A 101 7.48 16.17 9.70
C ARG A 101 7.97 14.88 10.37
N MET A 102 7.75 14.72 11.68
CA MET A 102 8.07 13.48 12.39
C MET A 102 7.17 12.33 11.92
N ALA A 103 5.87 12.58 11.75
CA ALA A 103 4.87 11.62 11.31
C ALA A 103 5.04 11.17 9.86
N LEU A 104 5.71 11.97 9.03
CA LEU A 104 6.01 11.64 7.63
C LEU A 104 7.34 10.90 7.43
N ARG A 105 8.10 10.64 8.49
CA ARG A 105 9.28 9.77 8.40
C ARG A 105 8.85 8.30 8.32
N GLU A 106 9.42 7.56 7.38
CA GLU A 106 9.18 6.13 7.27
C GLU A 106 9.51 5.39 8.56
N ASP A 107 8.59 4.53 9.00
CA ASP A 107 8.83 3.56 10.06
C ASP A 107 8.74 2.14 9.49
N ARG A 108 9.90 1.53 9.25
CA ARG A 108 10.02 0.18 8.69
C ARG A 108 9.88 -0.91 9.75
N GLU A 109 9.86 -0.56 11.04
CA GLU A 109 9.75 -1.52 12.13
C GLU A 109 8.27 -1.89 12.36
N GLY A 110 7.89 -3.05 11.84
CA GLY A 110 6.59 -3.64 12.11
C GLY A 110 6.55 -4.25 13.52
N ILE A 111 5.42 -4.08 14.24
CA ILE A 111 5.10 -4.88 15.45
C ILE A 111 5.27 -6.41 15.21
N GLY A 112 5.16 -6.87 13.96
CA GLY A 112 5.33 -8.28 13.59
C GLY A 112 6.76 -8.81 13.54
N VAL A 113 7.79 -7.95 13.46
CA VAL A 113 9.19 -8.41 13.44
C VAL A 113 9.63 -8.78 14.86
N ALA A 114 9.30 -7.95 15.84
CA ALA A 114 9.54 -8.24 17.26
C ALA A 114 8.76 -9.47 17.77
N ALA A 115 7.58 -9.75 17.20
CA ALA A 115 6.74 -10.88 17.61
C ALA A 115 7.10 -12.23 16.95
N GLY A 116 7.95 -12.24 15.91
CA GLY A 116 8.32 -13.44 15.15
C GLY A 116 9.80 -13.84 15.24
N LEU A 117 10.62 -13.07 15.96
CA LEU A 117 12.02 -13.42 16.24
C LEU A 117 12.05 -14.33 17.47
N GLU A 118 12.02 -15.64 17.24
CA GLU A 118 12.42 -16.60 18.27
C GLU A 118 13.90 -16.34 18.62
N PRO A 119 14.27 -16.21 19.90
CA PRO A 119 15.65 -16.00 20.29
C PRO A 119 16.49 -17.20 19.85
N THR A 120 17.38 -16.99 18.87
CA THR A 120 18.37 -17.98 18.46
C THR A 120 19.33 -18.23 19.62
N HIS A 121 19.07 -19.26 20.42
CA HIS A 121 20.00 -19.74 21.42
C HIS A 121 21.11 -20.51 20.69
N THR A 122 22.20 -19.83 20.35
CA THR A 122 23.44 -20.50 19.92
C THR A 122 24.12 -21.05 21.17
N ALA A 123 24.23 -22.38 21.26
CA ALA A 123 25.06 -23.08 22.24
C ALA A 123 26.53 -23.12 21.80
#